data_AF-A0A7J4QTX5-F1
#
_entry.id   AF-A0A7J4QTX5-F1
#
_cell.length_a   1.000
_cell.length_b   1.000
_cell.length_c   1.000
_cell.angle_alpha   90.00
_cell.angle_beta   90.00
_cell.angle_gamma   90.00
#
_symmetry.space_group_name_H-M   'P 1'
#
loop_
_entity.id
_entity.type
_entity.pdbx_description
1 polymer ?
#
loop_
_entity_poly.entity_id
_entity_poly.type
_entity_poly.pdbx_seq_one_letter_code
_entity_poly.pdbx_strand_id
1 'polypeptide(L)'
;MADGGASTFIFLTTALLVSGAVSAVLISQYGDITSAMEAERRENEADAKTSFEFAGDLANVAYDNDPINPTETITFYLQNTGEYVIDEGSLFVQLNGSVIADANVSTTVLPTGGAWGNTNLLEVEISGAWGFADNTDINLTVLVQSVLVSGYQGEDVESTVVRLNEL
;
A
#
# COMPACT_ATOMS: atom_id res chain seq x y z
N MET A 1 -40.96 -59.54 -22.44
CA MET A 1 -39.86 -58.63 -22.81
C MET A 1 -40.47 -57.34 -23.32
N ALA A 2 -40.74 -56.39 -22.43
CA ALA A 2 -41.25 -55.07 -22.78
C ALA A 2 -41.11 -54.16 -21.54
N ASP A 3 -39.91 -53.69 -21.21
CA ASP A 3 -39.75 -52.54 -20.28
C ASP A 3 -38.32 -51.94 -20.26
N GLY A 4 -37.68 -51.80 -21.43
CA GLY A 4 -36.33 -51.20 -21.53
C GLY A 4 -36.32 -49.73 -21.96
N GLY A 5 -37.32 -49.31 -22.76
CA GLY A 5 -37.31 -47.99 -23.40
C GLY A 5 -37.66 -46.83 -22.46
N ALA A 6 -38.67 -47.01 -21.60
CA ALA A 6 -39.13 -45.96 -20.68
C ALA A 6 -38.09 -45.66 -19.59
N SER A 7 -37.46 -46.70 -19.02
CA SER A 7 -36.40 -46.55 -18.01
C SER A 7 -35.14 -45.88 -18.58
N THR A 8 -34.73 -46.20 -19.81
CA THR A 8 -33.61 -45.51 -20.49
C THR A 8 -33.92 -44.05 -20.78
N PHE A 9 -35.14 -43.70 -21.23
CA PHE A 9 -35.52 -42.31 -21.45
C PHE A 9 -35.58 -41.50 -20.15
N ILE A 10 -36.08 -42.10 -19.06
CA ILE A 10 -36.09 -41.48 -17.74
C ILE A 10 -34.65 -41.23 -17.27
N PHE A 11 -33.76 -42.22 -17.38
CA PHE A 11 -32.34 -42.06 -17.03
C PHE A 11 -31.61 -41.01 -17.88
N LEU A 12 -31.89 -40.96 -19.17
CA LEU A 12 -31.32 -39.94 -20.05
C LEU A 12 -31.78 -38.54 -19.64
N THR A 13 -33.08 -38.40 -19.35
CA THR A 13 -33.67 -37.11 -18.96
C THR A 13 -33.14 -36.65 -17.61
N THR A 14 -33.01 -37.55 -16.62
CA THR A 14 -32.43 -37.19 -15.32
C THR A 14 -30.95 -36.87 -15.43
N ALA A 15 -30.19 -37.61 -16.25
CA ALA A 15 -28.77 -37.32 -16.50
C ALA A 15 -28.58 -35.94 -17.17
N LEU A 16 -29.43 -35.59 -18.14
CA LEU A 16 -29.41 -34.26 -18.79
C LEU A 16 -29.79 -33.15 -17.82
N LEU A 17 -30.79 -33.36 -16.97
CA LEU A 17 -31.21 -32.38 -15.97
C LEU A 17 -30.10 -32.13 -14.94
N VAL A 18 -29.49 -33.20 -14.42
CA VAL A 18 -28.34 -33.09 -13.51
C VAL A 18 -27.16 -32.43 -14.19
N SER A 19 -26.84 -32.81 -15.43
CA SER A 19 -25.76 -32.19 -16.22
C SER A 19 -26.01 -30.69 -16.46
N GLY A 20 -27.25 -30.30 -16.76
CA GLY A 20 -27.64 -28.91 -16.92
C GLY A 20 -27.52 -28.09 -15.63
N ALA A 21 -27.97 -28.65 -14.51
CA ALA A 21 -27.85 -28.00 -13.19
C ALA A 21 -26.38 -27.84 -12.76
N VAL A 22 -25.55 -28.88 -12.95
CA VAL A 22 -24.11 -28.81 -12.66
C VAL A 22 -23.40 -27.81 -13.57
N SER A 23 -23.75 -27.76 -14.86
CA SER A 23 -23.19 -26.79 -15.80
C SER A 23 -23.52 -25.35 -15.39
N ALA A 24 -24.76 -25.08 -14.97
CA ALA A 24 -25.15 -23.75 -14.50
C ALA A 24 -24.34 -23.29 -13.28
N VAL A 25 -24.11 -24.19 -12.30
CA VAL A 25 -23.28 -23.91 -11.12
C VAL A 25 -21.81 -23.70 -11.49
N LEU A 26 -21.26 -24.50 -12.39
CA LEU A 26 -19.87 -24.34 -12.84
C LEU A 26 -19.66 -23.02 -13.60
N ILE A 27 -20.63 -22.61 -14.43
CA ILE A 27 -20.57 -21.35 -15.15
C ILE A 27 -20.62 -20.16 -14.17
N SER A 28 -21.49 -20.22 -13.15
CA SER A 28 -21.53 -19.15 -12.14
C SER A 28 -20.22 -19.07 -11.36
N GLN A 29 -19.68 -20.22 -10.92
CA GLN A 29 -18.39 -20.26 -10.22
C GLN A 29 -17.24 -19.73 -11.08
N TYR A 30 -17.22 -20.05 -12.37
CA TYR A 30 -16.21 -19.51 -13.28
C TYR A 30 -16.34 -18.00 -13.45
N GLY A 31 -17.57 -17.47 -13.54
CA GLY A 31 -17.83 -16.03 -13.57
C GLY A 31 -17.35 -15.29 -12.31
N ASP A 32 -17.52 -15.91 -11.15
CA ASP A 32 -17.02 -15.37 -9.88
C ASP A 32 -15.48 -15.38 -9.86
N ILE A 33 -14.85 -16.46 -10.31
CA ILE A 33 -13.39 -16.59 -10.41
C ILE A 33 -12.81 -15.56 -11.39
N THR A 34 -13.43 -15.35 -12.56
CA THR A 34 -12.96 -14.34 -13.53
C THR A 34 -13.04 -12.93 -12.96
N SER A 35 -14.11 -12.63 -12.21
CA SER A 35 -14.27 -11.32 -11.59
C SER A 35 -13.23 -11.09 -10.50
N ALA A 36 -12.92 -12.11 -9.69
CA ALA A 36 -11.88 -12.05 -8.68
C ALA A 36 -10.48 -11.85 -9.29
N MET A 37 -10.14 -12.59 -10.36
CA MET A 37 -8.86 -12.42 -11.06
C MET A 37 -8.71 -11.03 -11.69
N GLU A 38 -9.79 -10.45 -12.21
CA GLU A 38 -9.76 -9.09 -12.75
C GLU A 38 -9.52 -8.03 -11.66
N ALA A 39 -10.12 -8.20 -10.48
CA ALA A 39 -9.89 -7.33 -9.34
C ALA A 39 -8.43 -7.41 -8.87
N GLU A 40 -7.91 -8.62 -8.67
CA GLU A 40 -6.51 -8.86 -8.29
C GLU A 40 -5.53 -8.28 -9.33
N ARG A 41 -5.83 -8.41 -10.63
CA ARG A 41 -4.99 -7.81 -11.69
C ARG A 41 -4.95 -6.29 -11.57
N ARG A 42 -6.07 -5.65 -11.21
CA ARG A 42 -6.15 -4.19 -11.07
C ARG A 42 -5.53 -3.67 -9.79
N GLU A 43 -5.63 -4.42 -8.69
CA GLU A 43 -4.92 -4.14 -7.44
C GLU A 43 -3.40 -4.20 -7.66
N ASN A 44 -2.90 -5.29 -8.25
CA ASN A 44 -1.48 -5.41 -8.61
C ASN A 44 -1.00 -4.31 -9.59
N GLU A 45 -1.87 -3.86 -10.50
CA GLU A 45 -1.57 -2.74 -11.40
C GLU A 45 -1.50 -1.41 -10.63
N ALA A 46 -2.35 -1.23 -9.61
CA ALA A 46 -2.32 -0.05 -8.75
C ALA A 46 -1.07 -0.03 -7.87
N ASP A 47 -0.68 -1.17 -7.29
CA ASP A 47 0.56 -1.34 -6.54
C ASP A 47 1.76 -1.02 -7.43
N ALA A 48 1.86 -1.62 -8.62
CA ALA A 48 2.98 -1.36 -9.54
C ALA A 48 3.10 0.10 -10.00
N LYS A 49 2.00 0.87 -9.95
CA LYS A 49 1.96 2.29 -10.30
C LYS A 49 2.11 3.21 -9.09
N THR A 50 2.05 2.67 -7.89
CA THR A 50 2.30 3.37 -6.64
C THR A 50 3.73 3.06 -6.25
N SER A 51 4.62 4.05 -6.33
CA SER A 51 6.00 3.82 -5.89
C SER A 51 6.59 5.10 -5.33
N PHE A 52 7.38 4.97 -4.28
CA PHE A 52 8.12 6.07 -3.71
C PHE A 52 9.54 5.65 -3.32
N GLU A 53 10.42 6.63 -3.20
CA GLU A 53 11.78 6.42 -2.72
C GLU A 53 12.15 7.50 -1.70
N PHE A 54 13.09 7.19 -0.81
CA PHE A 54 13.70 8.20 0.04
C PHE A 54 14.55 9.16 -0.78
N ALA A 55 14.37 10.45 -0.55
CA ALA A 55 15.10 11.52 -1.21
C ALA A 55 16.08 12.22 -0.25
N GLY A 56 17.13 12.81 -0.81
CA GLY A 56 18.14 13.54 -0.05
C GLY A 56 19.32 12.67 0.41
N ASP A 57 20.04 13.14 1.43
CA ASP A 57 21.20 12.45 1.99
C ASP A 57 20.81 11.62 3.22
N LEU A 58 20.68 10.31 3.03
CA LEU A 58 20.33 9.36 4.10
C LEU A 58 21.43 9.25 5.16
N ALA A 59 22.65 9.70 4.89
CA ALA A 59 23.73 9.73 5.86
C ALA A 59 23.74 11.01 6.72
N ASN A 60 22.83 11.95 6.45
CA ASN A 60 22.76 13.26 7.08
C ASN A 60 21.30 13.73 7.24
N VAL A 61 20.49 12.93 7.92
CA VAL A 61 19.08 13.23 8.17
C VAL A 61 18.96 14.20 9.35
N ALA A 62 18.19 15.26 9.15
CA ALA A 62 18.00 16.30 10.14
C ALA A 62 17.32 15.76 11.41
N TYR A 63 17.96 16.00 12.56
CA TYR A 63 17.48 15.64 13.87
C TYR A 63 17.58 16.84 14.81
N ASP A 64 16.43 17.36 15.24
CA ASP A 64 16.36 18.42 16.26
C ASP A 64 16.13 17.75 17.61
N ASN A 65 17.12 17.87 18.48
CA ASN A 65 17.08 17.44 19.88
C ASN A 65 17.35 18.61 20.84
N ASP A 66 17.12 19.86 20.40
CA ASP A 66 17.45 21.04 21.19
C ASP A 66 16.80 20.93 22.59
N PRO A 67 17.57 21.04 23.68
CA PRO A 67 17.03 20.97 25.04
C PRO A 67 15.98 22.05 25.37
N ILE A 68 15.81 23.06 24.52
CA ILE A 68 14.75 24.07 24.59
C ILE A 68 13.42 23.53 24.02
N ASN A 69 13.48 22.59 23.07
CA ASN A 69 12.33 21.91 22.50
C ASN A 69 11.94 20.70 23.38
N PRO A 70 10.70 20.60 23.87
CA PRO A 70 10.27 19.47 24.70
C PRO A 70 10.06 18.17 23.89
N THR A 71 10.19 18.23 22.57
CA THR A 71 9.91 17.15 21.62
C THR A 71 11.01 17.13 20.59
N GLU A 72 11.60 15.96 20.39
CA GLU A 72 12.60 15.72 19.36
C GLU A 72 11.91 15.54 18.01
N THR A 73 12.52 16.01 16.92
CA THR A 73 11.98 15.85 15.56
C THR A 73 13.01 15.29 14.60
N ILE A 74 12.57 14.40 13.72
CA ILE A 74 13.37 13.87 12.60
C ILE A 74 12.69 14.26 11.30
N THR A 75 13.42 14.92 10.41
CA THR A 75 12.90 15.40 9.13
C THR A 75 13.59 14.68 7.98
N PHE A 76 12.81 14.01 7.14
CA PHE A 76 13.28 13.30 5.95
C PHE A 76 12.37 13.58 4.75
N TYR A 77 12.85 13.23 3.56
CA TYR A 77 12.14 13.52 2.32
C TYR A 77 11.82 12.24 1.57
N LEU A 78 10.63 12.20 0.98
CA LEU A 78 10.19 11.13 0.09
C LEU A 78 9.90 11.72 -1.29
N GLN A 79 10.21 10.97 -2.33
CA GLN A 79 9.87 11.31 -3.71
C GLN A 79 8.91 10.27 -4.26
N ASN A 80 7.82 10.71 -4.87
CA ASN A 80 6.97 9.82 -5.65
C ASN A 80 7.69 9.48 -6.96
N THR A 81 8.01 8.20 -7.14
CA THR A 81 8.69 7.65 -8.34
C THR A 81 7.70 6.90 -9.25
N GLY A 82 6.48 6.67 -8.77
CA GLY A 82 5.39 6.02 -9.48
C GLY A 82 4.63 6.94 -10.45
N GLU A 83 3.52 6.39 -10.96
CA GLU A 83 2.59 7.10 -11.85
C GLU A 83 1.40 7.70 -11.10
N TYR A 84 0.99 7.07 -10.00
CA TYR A 84 -0.18 7.51 -9.23
C TYR A 84 0.18 8.59 -8.23
N VAL A 85 -0.75 9.50 -8.00
CA VAL A 85 -0.68 10.46 -6.89
C VAL A 85 -0.78 9.69 -5.59
N ILE A 86 0.13 9.96 -4.67
CA ILE A 86 0.16 9.30 -3.36
C ILE A 86 -0.60 10.16 -2.35
N ASP A 87 -1.38 9.52 -1.46
CA ASP A 87 -2.10 10.23 -0.41
C ASP A 87 -1.16 10.49 0.77
N GLU A 88 -0.77 11.75 0.96
CA GLU A 88 0.08 12.20 2.08
C GLU A 88 -0.51 11.95 3.46
N GLY A 89 -1.83 11.74 3.57
CA GLY A 89 -2.51 11.39 4.82
C GLY A 89 -2.51 9.89 5.14
N SER A 90 -2.12 9.04 4.17
CA SER A 90 -2.06 7.58 4.32
C SER A 90 -0.70 7.07 4.83
N LEU A 91 0.24 7.97 5.12
CA LEU A 91 1.58 7.60 5.54
C LEU A 91 1.56 6.83 6.84
N PHE A 92 2.20 5.67 6.82
CA PHE A 92 2.49 4.87 8.01
C PHE A 92 4.00 4.80 8.22
N VAL A 93 4.48 5.33 9.35
CA VAL A 93 5.92 5.42 9.64
C VAL A 93 6.27 4.57 10.86
N GLN A 94 7.34 3.79 10.73
CA GLN A 94 7.96 3.08 11.84
C GLN A 94 9.42 3.52 11.99
N LEU A 95 9.82 3.69 13.24
CA LEU A 95 11.19 4.01 13.64
C LEU A 95 11.73 2.87 14.50
N ASN A 96 12.81 2.23 14.05
CA ASN A 96 13.42 1.06 14.70
C ASN A 96 12.41 -0.06 15.04
N GLY A 97 11.39 -0.22 14.18
CA GLY A 97 10.31 -1.20 14.37
C GLY A 97 9.19 -0.75 15.33
N SER A 98 9.27 0.44 15.91
CA SER A 98 8.18 1.06 16.67
C SER A 98 7.33 1.94 15.76
N VAL A 99 6.01 1.78 15.83
CA VAL A 99 5.07 2.63 15.08
C VAL A 99 5.07 4.04 15.67
N ILE A 100 5.15 5.04 14.80
CA ILE A 100 4.91 6.45 15.14
C ILE A 100 3.41 6.71 14.98
N ALA A 101 2.78 7.34 15.98
CA ALA A 101 1.36 7.67 15.89
C ALA A 101 1.13 8.77 14.85
N ASP A 102 0.02 8.72 14.11
CA ASP A 102 -0.30 9.69 13.06
C ASP A 102 -0.29 11.14 13.58
N ALA A 103 -0.68 11.37 14.84
CA ALA A 103 -0.63 12.69 15.48
C ALA A 103 0.78 13.26 15.65
N ASN A 104 1.81 12.42 15.53
CA ASN A 104 3.22 12.77 15.60
C ASN A 104 3.89 12.82 14.23
N VAL A 105 3.16 12.57 13.15
CA VAL A 105 3.64 12.67 11.77
C VAL A 105 3.06 13.93 11.15
N SER A 106 3.92 14.79 10.65
CA SER A 106 3.57 15.97 9.87
C SER A 106 4.13 15.81 8.47
N THR A 107 3.35 16.18 7.46
CA THR A 107 3.73 16.05 6.05
C THR A 107 3.51 17.37 5.33
N THR A 108 4.46 17.75 4.47
CA THR A 108 4.35 18.95 3.63
C THR A 108 4.82 18.63 2.21
N VAL A 109 3.95 18.83 1.22
CA VAL A 109 4.31 18.67 -0.19
C VAL A 109 5.06 19.91 -0.68
N LEU A 110 6.29 19.71 -1.16
CA LEU A 110 7.15 20.77 -1.67
C LEU A 110 7.04 20.89 -3.21
N PRO A 111 7.27 22.08 -3.79
CA PRO A 111 7.59 23.36 -3.14
C PRO A 111 6.37 24.23 -2.78
N THR A 112 5.18 23.91 -3.29
CA THR A 112 4.00 24.80 -3.24
C THR A 112 2.80 24.22 -2.48
N GLY A 113 2.91 23.03 -1.92
CA GLY A 113 1.77 22.24 -1.45
C GLY A 113 0.99 21.62 -2.62
N GLY A 114 -0.09 20.91 -2.28
CA GLY A 114 -0.98 20.24 -3.23
C GLY A 114 -0.76 18.73 -3.25
N ALA A 115 -1.26 18.07 -4.29
CA ALA A 115 -1.18 16.62 -4.41
C ALA A 115 0.27 16.14 -4.57
N TRP A 116 0.66 15.09 -3.83
CA TRP A 116 1.96 14.44 -3.95
C TRP A 116 2.08 13.60 -5.24
N GLY A 117 2.36 14.28 -6.35
CA GLY A 117 2.62 13.69 -7.66
C GLY A 117 4.10 13.34 -7.88
N ASN A 118 4.39 12.71 -9.02
CA ASN A 118 5.72 12.19 -9.40
C ASN A 118 6.86 13.23 -9.52
N THR A 119 6.54 14.52 -9.58
CA THR A 119 7.53 15.60 -9.61
C THR A 119 7.72 16.29 -8.27
N ASN A 120 6.97 15.87 -7.25
CA ASN A 120 6.91 16.53 -5.96
C ASN A 120 7.68 15.74 -4.89
N LEU A 121 8.26 16.47 -3.97
CA LEU A 121 8.85 15.93 -2.76
C LEU A 121 7.84 16.06 -1.62
N LEU A 122 7.80 15.06 -0.76
CA LEU A 122 7.11 15.10 0.51
C LEU A 122 8.16 15.27 1.60
N GLU A 123 8.11 16.38 2.31
CA GLU A 123 8.81 16.54 3.58
C GLU A 123 7.98 15.86 4.65
N VAL A 124 8.61 14.95 5.40
CA VAL A 124 7.99 14.23 6.50
C VAL A 124 8.77 14.57 7.76
N GLU A 125 8.06 15.07 8.76
CA GLU A 125 8.59 15.34 10.10
C GLU A 125 7.89 14.41 11.08
N ILE A 126 8.67 13.62 11.80
CA ILE A 126 8.17 12.81 12.91
C ILE A 126 8.62 13.40 14.23
N SER A 127 7.74 13.41 15.22
CA SER A 127 8.00 13.94 16.56
C SER A 127 7.96 12.87 17.64
N GLY A 128 8.81 13.00 18.66
CA GLY A 128 8.92 12.02 19.73
C GLY A 128 9.84 12.43 20.87
N ALA A 129 10.28 11.45 21.64
CA ALA A 129 11.25 11.61 22.72
C ALA A 129 12.09 10.33 22.81
N TRP A 130 13.13 10.25 21.98
CA TRP A 130 13.95 9.06 21.79
C TRP A 130 15.31 9.17 22.46
N GLY A 131 15.85 10.37 22.64
CA GLY A 131 17.14 10.63 23.27
C GLY A 131 18.31 10.11 22.45
N PHE A 132 18.21 10.13 21.11
CA PHE A 132 19.32 9.74 20.25
C PHE A 132 20.48 10.74 20.35
N ALA A 133 21.69 10.22 20.20
CA ALA A 133 22.89 11.03 20.04
C ALA A 133 23.10 11.38 18.56
N ASP A 134 23.85 12.44 18.30
CA ASP A 134 24.33 12.75 16.95
C ASP A 134 25.04 11.55 16.30
N ASN A 135 24.93 11.44 14.97
CA ASN A 135 25.55 10.41 14.15
C ASN A 135 25.08 8.98 14.51
N THR A 136 23.88 8.84 15.08
CA THR A 136 23.23 7.55 15.34
C THR A 136 22.55 7.02 14.08
N ASP A 137 22.75 5.73 13.78
CA ASP A 137 22.04 5.05 12.70
C ASP A 137 20.69 4.53 13.22
N ILE A 138 19.59 4.86 12.53
CA ILE A 138 18.23 4.39 12.82
C ILE A 138 17.63 3.73 11.57
N ASN A 139 16.67 2.83 11.76
CA ASN A 139 15.91 2.24 10.65
C ASN A 139 14.54 2.93 10.53
N LEU A 140 14.26 3.49 9.35
CA LEU A 140 12.96 4.02 8.99
C LEU A 140 12.26 3.06 8.05
N THR A 141 11.03 2.68 8.39
CA THR A 141 10.13 1.97 7.47
C THR A 141 8.94 2.87 7.21
N VAL A 142 8.64 3.10 5.94
CA VAL A 142 7.50 3.90 5.51
C VAL A 142 6.63 3.06 4.60
N LEU A 143 5.32 3.10 4.83
CA LEU A 143 4.31 2.59 3.91
C LEU A 143 3.45 3.76 3.46
N VAL A 144 3.10 3.76 2.18
CA VAL A 144 2.26 4.76 1.56
C VAL A 144 1.15 4.10 0.76
N GLN A 145 0.04 4.82 0.57
CA GLN A 145 -1.04 4.39 -0.30
C GLN A 145 -1.36 5.47 -1.34
N SER A 146 -1.69 5.07 -2.57
CA SER A 146 -2.14 6.01 -3.59
C SER A 146 -3.57 6.51 -3.35
N VAL A 147 -3.93 7.63 -3.98
CA VAL A 147 -5.34 8.01 -4.09
C VAL A 147 -6.09 6.97 -4.91
N LEU A 148 -7.39 6.80 -4.67
CA LEU A 148 -8.22 5.86 -5.43
C LEU A 148 -8.24 6.20 -6.93
N VAL A 149 -7.70 5.30 -7.77
CA VAL A 149 -7.75 5.38 -9.23
C VAL A 149 -8.65 4.27 -9.75
N SER A 150 -9.78 4.64 -10.36
CA SER A 150 -10.78 3.69 -10.89
C SER A 150 -11.29 2.68 -9.83
N GLY A 151 -11.31 3.07 -8.56
CA GLY A 151 -11.79 2.25 -7.44
C GLY A 151 -10.73 1.37 -6.79
N TYR A 152 -9.47 1.44 -7.23
CA TYR A 152 -8.35 0.70 -6.66
C TYR A 152 -7.33 1.66 -6.07
N GLN A 153 -6.72 1.25 -4.96
CA GLN A 153 -5.64 1.94 -4.27
C GLN A 153 -4.44 1.00 -4.31
N GLY A 154 -3.28 1.54 -4.65
CA GLY A 154 -2.03 0.81 -4.59
C GLY A 154 -1.27 1.13 -3.33
N GLU A 155 -0.41 0.21 -2.91
CA GLU A 155 0.45 0.34 -1.74
C GLU A 155 1.92 0.15 -2.11
N ASP A 156 2.80 0.86 -1.40
CA ASP A 156 4.24 0.64 -1.49
C ASP A 156 4.87 0.79 -0.10
N VAL A 157 5.94 0.05 0.15
CA VAL A 157 6.64 0.03 1.43
C VAL A 157 8.15 -0.04 1.22
N GLU A 158 8.87 0.87 1.87
CA GLU A 158 10.32 0.93 1.82
C GLU A 158 10.90 1.01 3.24
N SER A 159 12.02 0.31 3.45
CA SER A 159 12.75 0.31 4.72
C SER A 159 14.22 0.59 4.48
N THR A 160 14.74 1.62 5.13
CA THR A 160 16.13 2.04 4.96
C THR A 160 16.76 2.50 6.26
N VAL A 161 18.08 2.33 6.35
CA VAL A 161 18.88 2.85 7.46
C VAL A 161 19.29 4.27 7.13
N VAL A 162 18.99 5.19 8.04
CA VAL A 162 19.41 6.58 7.96
C VAL A 162 20.29 6.94 9.14
N ARG A 163 21.17 7.91 8.95
CA ARG A 163 22.01 8.47 10.00
C ARG A 163 21.49 9.84 10.39
N LEU A 164 21.27 10.01 11.68
CA LEU A 164 20.85 11.28 12.25
C LEU A 164 22.03 12.26 12.32
N ASN A 165 21.75 13.51 12.02
CA ASN A 165 22.64 14.64 12.22
C ASN A 165 21.92 15.70 13.05
N GLU A 166 22.49 15.98 14.22
CA GLU A 166 22.02 17.01 15.14
C GLU A 166 22.10 18.41 14.47
N LEU A 167 21.04 19.19 14.59
CA LEU A 167 20.91 20.54 14.02
C LEU A 167 21.43 21.65 14.95
#